data_AF-A0A9E5L265-F1
#
_entry.id   AF-A0A9E5L265-F1
#
_cell.length_a   1.000
_cell.length_b   1.000
_cell.length_c   1.000
_cell.angle_alpha   90.00
_cell.angle_beta   90.00
_cell.angle_gamma   90.00
#
_symmetry.space_group_name_H-M   'P 1'
#
loop_
_entity.id
_entity.type
_entity.pdbx_description
1 polymer ?
#
loop_
_entity_poly.entity_id
_entity_poly.type
_entity_poly.pdbx_seq_one_letter_code
_entity_poly.pdbx_strand_id
1 'polypeptide(L)' 'MKSFRHMKITGIKNAGFDVMGAFSELDGPRKMALFDRLNDSRKTFYKTVTLFWPQAQPKDCRELERFIVQRLAANDL' A
#
# COMPACT_ATOMS: atom_id res chain seq x y z
N MET A 1 -3.24 -21.69 23.06
CA MET A 1 -3.58 -21.26 21.68
C MET A 1 -3.83 -19.76 21.69
N LYS A 2 -2.87 -18.93 21.25
CA LYS A 2 -3.06 -17.48 21.21
C LYS A 2 -3.65 -17.11 19.85
N SER A 3 -4.96 -16.86 19.86
CA SER A 3 -5.71 -16.30 18.74
C SER A 3 -5.39 -14.82 18.64
N PHE A 4 -4.77 -14.39 17.54
CA PHE A 4 -4.60 -12.98 17.19
C PHE A 4 -5.46 -12.69 15.96
N ARG A 5 -6.76 -12.46 16.18
CA ARG A 5 -7.63 -11.78 15.19
C ARG A 5 -7.87 -10.35 15.64
N HIS A 6 -7.92 -9.46 14.64
CA HIS A 6 -8.24 -8.04 14.69
C HIS A 6 -7.07 -7.08 14.91
N MET A 7 -6.22 -6.96 13.88
CA MET A 7 -5.56 -5.69 13.62
C MET A 7 -6.58 -4.76 12.92
N LYS A 8 -7.41 -4.07 13.71
CA LYS A 8 -8.20 -2.94 13.22
C LYS A 8 -7.25 -1.77 12.99
N ILE A 9 -6.78 -1.61 11.76
CA ILE A 9 -6.15 -0.36 11.32
C ILE A 9 -7.28 0.60 10.97
N THR A 10 -7.92 1.19 11.98
CA THR A 10 -8.73 2.40 11.79
C THR A 10 -7.93 3.55 12.35
N GLY A 11 -6.90 3.94 11.59
CA GLY A 11 -6.10 5.13 11.85
C GLY A 11 -6.87 6.35 11.36
N ILE A 12 -7.11 7.28 12.28
CA ILE A 12 -7.68 8.61 12.12
C ILE A 12 -7.25 9.24 10.78
N LYS A 13 -8.21 9.53 9.89
CA LYS A 13 -7.97 10.27 8.64
C LYS A 13 -7.58 11.70 8.98
N ASN A 14 -6.28 11.93 9.16
CA ASN A 14 -5.70 13.28 9.04
C ASN A 14 -6.07 13.83 7.66
N ALA A 15 -6.26 15.15 7.52
CA ALA A 15 -6.71 15.85 6.30
C ALA A 15 -5.70 15.81 5.12
N GLY A 16 -5.08 14.66 4.87
CA GLY A 16 -4.22 14.35 3.73
C GLY A 16 -4.83 13.28 2.84
N PHE A 17 -4.15 12.98 1.74
CA PHE A 17 -4.56 11.96 0.78
C PHE A 17 -4.65 10.57 1.44
N ASP A 18 -5.80 9.90 1.30
CA ASP A 18 -6.03 8.55 1.82
C ASP A 18 -5.56 7.49 0.82
N VAL A 19 -4.27 7.18 0.86
CA VAL A 19 -3.63 6.21 -0.04
C VAL A 19 -4.16 4.78 0.14
N MET A 20 -4.60 4.42 1.35
CA MET A 20 -5.14 3.08 1.63
C MET A 20 -6.54 2.91 1.06
N GLY A 21 -7.38 3.95 1.22
CA GLY A 21 -8.68 4.02 0.57
C GLY A 21 -8.54 3.94 -0.94
N ALA A 22 -7.69 4.78 -1.52
CA ALA A 22 -7.45 4.80 -2.97
C ALA A 22 -6.88 3.47 -3.49
N PHE A 23 -5.96 2.83 -2.74
CA PHE A 23 -5.46 1.50 -3.08
C PHE A 23 -6.57 0.45 -3.05
N SER A 24 -7.51 0.52 -2.12
CA SER A 24 -8.62 -0.43 -2.03
C SER A 24 -9.51 -0.40 -3.27
N GLU A 25 -9.67 0.78 -3.88
CA GLU A 25 -10.46 1.03 -5.10
C GLU A 25 -9.76 0.59 -6.39
N LEU A 26 -8.44 0.32 -6.36
CA LEU A 26 -7.74 -0.22 -7.53
C LEU A 26 -8.26 -1.63 -7.89
N ASP A 27 -8.34 -1.87 -9.19
CA ASP A 27 -8.57 -3.19 -9.76
C ASP A 27 -7.35 -4.11 -9.56
N GLY A 28 -7.60 -5.42 -9.61
CA GLY A 28 -6.58 -6.45 -9.41
C GLY A 28 -5.30 -6.24 -10.25
N PRO A 29 -5.40 -5.96 -11.57
CA PRO A 29 -4.22 -5.71 -12.40
C PRO A 29 -3.37 -4.52 -11.95
N ARG A 30 -3.99 -3.40 -11.55
CA ARG A 30 -3.25 -2.23 -11.05
C ARG A 30 -2.62 -2.47 -9.69
N LYS A 31 -3.28 -3.25 -8.82
CA LYS A 31 -2.68 -3.73 -7.57
C LYS A 31 -1.45 -4.58 -7.86
N MET A 32 -1.55 -5.59 -8.74
CA MET A 32 -0.43 -6.44 -9.17
C MET A 32 0.72 -5.63 -9.75
N ALA A 33 0.43 -4.64 -10.59
CA ALA A 33 1.46 -3.75 -11.12
C ALA A 33 2.22 -3.00 -10.01
N LEU A 34 1.56 -2.56 -8.93
CA LEU A 34 2.24 -1.94 -7.79
C LEU A 34 3.13 -2.94 -7.05
N PHE A 35 2.68 -4.19 -6.88
CA PHE A 35 3.50 -5.25 -6.29
C PHE A 35 4.75 -5.53 -7.14
N ASP A 36 4.60 -5.72 -8.45
CA ASP A 36 5.72 -5.97 -9.37
C ASP A 36 6.74 -4.84 -9.35
N ARG A 37 6.27 -3.58 -9.33
CA ARG A 37 7.15 -2.41 -9.30
C ARG A 37 7.87 -2.26 -7.96
N LEU A 38 7.25 -2.67 -6.86
CA LEU A 38 7.90 -2.70 -5.55
C LEU A 38 8.96 -3.80 -5.45
N ASN A 39 8.71 -4.97 -6.07
CA ASN A 39 9.71 -6.04 -6.19
C ASN A 39 10.91 -5.62 -7.06
N ASP A 40 10.69 -4.83 -8.11
CA ASP A 40 11.76 -4.30 -8.97
C ASP A 40 12.60 -3.23 -8.23
N SER A 41 11.97 -2.14 -7.78
CA SER A 41 12.67 -1.10 -7.04
C SER A 41 11.72 -0.18 -6.29
N ARG A 42 12.09 0.21 -5.06
CA ARG A 42 11.41 1.27 -4.29
C ARG A 42 11.26 2.56 -5.10
N LYS A 43 12.27 2.94 -5.89
CA LYS A 43 12.22 4.16 -6.71
C LYS A 43 11.15 4.06 -7.80
N THR A 44 11.03 2.89 -8.43
CA THR A 44 10.02 2.62 -9.45
C THR A 44 8.63 2.57 -8.84
N PHE A 45 8.48 1.92 -7.68
CA PHE A 45 7.23 1.91 -6.92
C PHE A 45 6.74 3.32 -6.58
N TYR A 46 7.60 4.18 -6.03
CA TYR A 46 7.20 5.54 -5.63
C TYR A 46 6.75 6.35 -6.86
N LYS A 47 7.45 6.19 -7.99
CA LYS A 47 7.02 6.78 -9.27
C LYS A 47 5.64 6.28 -9.69
N THR A 48 5.41 4.97 -9.65
CA THR A 48 4.11 4.38 -10.02
C THR A 48 2.98 4.86 -9.09
N VAL A 49 3.22 4.96 -7.78
CA VAL A 49 2.26 5.52 -6.83
C VAL A 49 1.92 6.97 -7.19
N THR A 50 2.92 7.81 -7.49
CA THR A 50 2.68 9.20 -7.91
C THR A 50 2.02 9.32 -9.29
N LEU A 51 2.15 8.31 -10.16
CA LEU A 51 1.45 8.26 -11.45
C LEU A 51 -0.04 7.93 -11.27
N PHE A 52 -0.38 7.03 -10.34
CA PHE A 52 -1.78 6.73 -10.02
C PHE A 52 -2.43 7.84 -9.20
N TRP A 53 -1.66 8.45 -8.30
CA TRP A 53 -2.14 9.50 -7.41
C TRP A 53 -1.11 10.62 -7.31
N PRO A 54 -1.20 11.63 -8.18
CA PRO A 54 -0.28 12.78 -8.17
C PRO A 54 -0.25 13.55 -6.84
N GLN A 55 -1.34 13.49 -6.07
CA GLN A 55 -1.46 14.07 -4.73
C GLN A 55 -0.75 13.26 -3.62
N ALA A 56 -0.30 12.02 -3.91
CA ALA A 56 0.39 11.19 -2.94
C ALA A 56 1.74 11.80 -2.57
N GLN A 57 1.98 11.93 -1.27
CA GLN A 57 3.22 12.41 -0.71
C GLN A 57 4.18 11.25 -0.41
N PRO A 58 5.48 11.50 -0.21
CA PRO A 58 6.45 10.45 0.12
C PRO A 58 6.07 9.61 1.34
N LYS A 59 5.36 10.20 2.31
CA LYS A 59 4.81 9.49 3.49
C LYS A 59 3.76 8.44 3.09
N ASP A 60 2.93 8.75 2.11
CA ASP A 60 1.83 7.90 1.64
C ASP A 60 2.40 6.71 0.86
N CYS A 61 3.41 6.97 0.01
CA CYS A 61 4.18 5.93 -0.66
C CYS A 61 4.80 4.95 0.34
N ARG A 62 5.42 5.47 1.41
CA ARG A 62 6.04 4.65 2.46
C ARG A 62 5.02 3.85 3.26
N GLU A 63 3.83 4.41 3.48
CA GLU A 63 2.75 3.71 4.15
C GLU A 63 2.24 2.54 3.30
N LEU A 64 1.98 2.78 2.02
CA LEU A 64 1.55 1.75 1.07
C LEU A 64 2.62 0.67 0.87
N GLU A 65 3.89 1.05 0.78
CA GLU A 65 5.03 0.13 0.74
C GLU A 65 5.00 -0.82 1.95
N ARG A 66 4.88 -0.29 3.16
CA ARG A 66 4.82 -1.10 4.38
C ARG A 66 3.63 -2.04 4.37
N PHE A 67 2.46 -1.56 3.96
CA PHE A 67 1.27 -2.39 3.87
C PHE A 67 1.48 -3.57 2.91
N ILE A 68 2.02 -3.30 1.72
CA ILE A 68 2.32 -4.34 0.73
C ILE A 68 3.36 -5.33 1.27
N VAL A 69 4.49 -4.86 1.79
CA VAL A 69 5.55 -5.74 2.34
C VAL A 69 5.03 -6.58 3.50
N GLN A 70 4.21 -6.01 4.39
CA GLN A 70 3.58 -6.76 5.48
C GLN A 70 2.61 -7.83 4.96
N ARG A 71 1.88 -7.55 3.88
CA ARG A 71 0.97 -8.51 3.27
C ARG A 71 1.69 -9.64 2.54
N LEU A 72 2.83 -9.34 1.94
CA LEU A 72 3.75 -10.34 1.37
C LEU A 72 4.39 -11.19 2.47
N ALA A 73 4.82 -10.59 3.57
CA ALA A 73 5.41 -11.33 4.69
C ALA A 73 4.39 -12.16 5.49
N ALA A 74 3.12 -11.72 5.52
CA ALA A 74 2.04 -12.40 6.24
C ALA A 74 1.36 -13.51 5.43
N ASN A 75 1.65 -13.66 4.14
CA ASN A 75 1.15 -14.72 3.28
C ASN A 75 2.32 -15.38 2.53
N ASP A 76 2.67 -16.60 2.94
CA ASP A 76 2.82 -17.72 1.98
C ASP A 76 1.79 -17.53 0.86
N LEU A 77 2.23 -17.45 -0.40
CA LEU A 77 1.36 -17.32 -1.58
C LEU A 77 0.27 -18.40 -1.64
#